data_AF-A0A914VHV5-F1
#
_entry.id   AF-A0A914VHV5-F1
#
_cell.length_a   1.000
_cell.length_b   1.000
_cell.length_c   1.000
_cell.angle_alpha   90.00
_cell.angle_beta   90.00
_cell.angle_gamma   90.00
#
_symmetry.space_group_name_H-M   'P 1'
#
loop_
_entity.id
_entity.type
_entity.pdbx_description
1 polymer ?
#
loop_
_entity_poly.entity_id
_entity_poly.type
_entity_poly.pdbx_seq_one_letter_code
_entity_poly.pdbx_strand_id
1 'polypeptide(L)'
;MKGIWQQYDLGKYLRQRYDGFFPRKYVASEIAVRSSSYNRAIMSALTTMAGLFEPEGDQIWNKNVNWQPVSVQVIPKADDPLLYTSRSCPAAEKLWEDYKKNSLELRRVEQQYSTLLKYLEEKSGFNRSLSLYKDVVRIFDSLNCEHDTTLSALFNNLGAPQNRNPPYAAMLMIELHQVGDQYFVEVYYRNDSAHAAHIINVGECPGPCSLHQFGIRSDSRIPKNWYKECGFDDCSNKHTESGDNS
;
A
#
# COMPACT_ATOMS: atom_id res chain seq x y z
N MET A 1 -0.88 18.78 10.18
CA MET A 1 -1.04 18.01 11.44
C MET A 1 -2.15 16.96 11.40
N LYS A 2 -3.22 17.10 10.61
CA LYS A 2 -4.31 16.10 10.52
C LYS A 2 -3.84 14.65 10.28
N GLY A 3 -2.91 14.43 9.35
CA GLY A 3 -2.38 13.09 9.06
C GLY A 3 -1.64 12.41 10.22
N ILE A 4 -0.97 13.17 11.07
CA ILE A 4 -0.27 12.64 12.25
C ILE A 4 -1.31 12.09 13.23
N TRP A 5 -2.36 12.86 13.53
CA TRP A 5 -3.46 12.39 14.40
C TRP A 5 -4.14 11.14 13.85
N GLN A 6 -4.43 11.11 12.54
CA GLN A 6 -5.02 9.93 11.90
C GLN A 6 -4.18 8.67 12.09
N GLN A 7 -2.85 8.78 11.95
CA GLN A 7 -1.93 7.65 12.13
C GLN A 7 -1.78 7.26 13.61
N TYR A 8 -1.77 8.23 14.51
CA TYR A 8 -1.73 7.98 15.95
C TYR A 8 -2.98 7.24 16.42
N ASP A 9 -4.16 7.71 16.01
CA ASP A 9 -5.44 7.08 16.32
C ASP A 9 -5.55 5.68 15.71
N LEU A 10 -4.99 5.48 14.51
CA LEU A 10 -4.86 4.15 13.91
C LEU A 10 -4.00 3.22 14.78
N GLY A 11 -2.89 3.72 15.33
CA GLY A 11 -2.07 2.99 16.30
C GLY A 11 -2.85 2.59 17.56
N LYS A 12 -3.64 3.52 18.12
CA LYS A 12 -4.50 3.25 19.28
C LYS A 12 -5.59 2.22 18.96
N TYR A 13 -6.18 2.29 17.76
CA TYR A 13 -7.14 1.30 17.27
C TYR A 13 -6.51 -0.10 17.19
N LEU A 14 -5.32 -0.22 16.61
CA LEU A 14 -4.58 -1.49 16.55
C LEU A 14 -4.28 -2.05 17.95
N ARG A 15 -3.90 -1.18 18.89
CA ARG A 15 -3.64 -1.58 20.27
C ARG A 15 -4.89 -2.18 20.91
N GLN A 16 -6.05 -1.57 20.70
CA GLN A 16 -7.32 -2.06 21.22
C GLN A 16 -7.74 -3.36 20.52
N ARG A 17 -7.64 -3.42 19.19
CA ARG A 17 -8.05 -4.59 18.39
C ARG A 17 -7.26 -5.85 18.75
N TYR A 18 -5.95 -5.70 18.95
CA TYR A 18 -5.04 -6.80 19.21
C TYR A 18 -4.60 -6.85 20.69
N ASP A 19 -5.38 -6.28 21.61
CA ASP A 19 -5.15 -6.47 23.04
C ASP A 19 -5.22 -7.95 23.38
N GLY A 20 -4.20 -8.46 24.08
CA GLY A 20 -4.04 -9.88 24.38
C GLY A 20 -3.45 -10.75 23.26
N PHE A 21 -3.31 -10.27 22.01
CA PHE A 21 -2.65 -11.03 20.94
C PHE A 21 -1.12 -10.86 20.96
N PHE A 22 -0.64 -9.61 21.01
CA PHE A 22 0.77 -9.30 21.28
C PHE A 22 0.94 -8.50 22.58
N PRO A 23 2.10 -8.60 23.25
CA PRO A 23 2.38 -7.92 24.50
C PRO A 23 2.13 -6.41 24.43
N ARG A 24 1.84 -5.80 25.58
CA ARG A 24 1.75 -4.33 25.67
C ARG A 24 3.09 -3.64 25.45
N LYS A 25 4.16 -4.28 25.91
CA LYS A 25 5.53 -3.84 25.67
C LYS A 25 5.94 -4.11 24.22
N TYR A 26 6.74 -3.21 23.65
CA TYR A 26 7.31 -3.41 22.33
C TYR A 26 8.39 -4.51 22.38
N VAL A 27 8.27 -5.53 21.53
CA VAL A 27 9.25 -6.61 21.38
C VAL A 27 9.68 -6.70 19.92
N ALA A 28 10.94 -6.33 19.64
CA ALA A 28 11.45 -6.23 18.27
C ALA A 28 11.47 -7.56 17.49
N SER A 29 11.48 -8.70 18.18
CA SER A 29 11.40 -10.04 17.54
C SER A 29 9.98 -10.45 17.15
N GLU A 30 8.95 -9.81 17.72
CA GLU A 30 7.54 -10.11 17.42
C GLU A 30 6.93 -9.10 16.44
N ILE A 31 7.48 -7.88 16.39
CA ILE A 31 6.93 -6.77 15.62
C ILE A 31 7.98 -6.26 14.63
N ALA A 32 7.75 -6.57 13.34
CA ALA A 32 8.50 -6.02 12.23
C ALA A 32 7.70 -4.89 11.56
N VAL A 33 8.33 -3.72 11.40
CA VAL A 33 7.73 -2.58 10.72
C VAL A 33 8.56 -2.23 9.51
N ARG A 34 7.93 -2.14 8.33
CA ARG A 34 8.58 -1.73 7.09
C ARG A 34 7.81 -0.59 6.44
N SER A 35 8.52 0.40 5.91
CA SER A 35 7.94 1.55 5.22
C SER A 35 8.69 1.83 3.91
N SER A 36 8.04 2.55 2.99
CA SER A 36 8.71 3.08 1.80
C SER A 36 9.63 4.24 2.19
N SER A 37 10.61 4.56 1.34
CA SER A 37 11.60 5.60 1.63
C SER A 37 11.08 7.04 1.52
N TYR A 38 9.76 7.25 1.48
CA TYR A 38 9.17 8.59 1.51
C TYR A 38 9.05 9.09 2.95
N ASN A 39 9.45 10.34 3.20
CA ASN A 39 9.33 10.97 4.52
C ASN A 39 7.91 10.86 5.08
N ARG A 40 6.87 11.06 4.26
CA ARG A 40 5.47 10.93 4.69
C ARG A 40 5.13 9.54 5.22
N ALA A 41 5.66 8.48 4.58
CA ALA A 41 5.39 7.09 4.93
C ALA A 41 6.17 6.68 6.19
N ILE A 42 7.42 7.12 6.32
CA ILE A 42 8.24 6.89 7.51
C ILE A 42 7.62 7.58 8.72
N MET A 43 7.25 8.86 8.58
CA MET A 43 6.58 9.61 9.65
C MET A 43 5.24 8.98 10.04
N SER A 44 4.47 8.50 9.06
CA SER A 44 3.21 7.80 9.33
C SER A 44 3.46 6.53 10.15
N ALA A 45 4.38 5.67 9.72
CA ALA A 45 4.73 4.45 10.43
C ALA A 45 5.18 4.73 11.86
N LEU A 46 6.10 5.66 12.06
CA LEU A 46 6.57 6.05 13.40
C LEU A 46 5.43 6.57 14.29
N THR A 47 4.50 7.34 13.72
CA THR A 47 3.35 7.88 14.45
C THR A 47 2.35 6.78 14.81
N THR A 48 2.08 5.83 13.91
CA THR A 48 1.27 4.64 14.21
C THR A 48 1.91 3.82 15.33
N MET A 49 3.22 3.62 15.29
CA MET A 49 3.94 2.90 16.35
C MET A 49 3.88 3.64 17.70
N ALA A 50 3.92 4.97 17.69
CA ALA A 50 3.78 5.78 18.90
C ALA A 50 2.41 5.58 19.57
N GLY A 51 1.33 5.47 18.79
CA GLY A 51 -0.01 5.16 19.32
C GLY A 51 -0.17 3.68 19.71
N LEU A 52 0.56 2.77 19.06
CA LEU A 52 0.47 1.34 19.30
C LEU A 52 1.25 0.87 20.53
N PHE A 53 2.45 1.42 20.76
CA PHE A 53 3.37 1.02 21.82
C PHE A 53 3.79 2.21 22.69
N GLU A 54 2.86 2.69 23.51
CA GLU A 54 3.20 3.60 24.60
C GLU A 54 4.14 2.87 25.60
N PRO A 55 5.22 3.52 26.08
CA PRO A 55 6.17 2.88 26.96
C PRO A 55 5.55 2.53 28.32
N GLU A 56 5.70 1.28 28.75
CA GLU A 56 5.23 0.80 30.06
C GLU A 56 6.39 0.20 30.88
N GLY A 57 6.38 0.42 32.19
CA GLY A 57 7.33 -0.17 33.13
C GLY A 57 8.79 0.21 32.81
N ASP A 58 9.61 -0.80 32.52
CA ASP A 58 11.03 -0.69 32.19
C ASP A 58 11.32 -0.08 30.81
N GLN A 59 10.32 0.03 29.93
CA GLN A 59 10.46 0.71 28.63
C GLN A 59 10.31 2.24 28.72
N ILE A 60 9.96 2.77 29.90
CA ILE A 60 9.90 4.22 30.15
C ILE A 60 11.34 4.75 30.31
N TRP A 61 11.96 5.12 29.20
CA TRP A 61 13.30 5.71 29.18
C TRP A 61 13.29 7.19 29.62
N ASN A 62 12.15 7.88 29.50
CA ASN A 62 11.98 9.28 29.87
C ASN A 62 10.56 9.56 30.41
N LYS A 63 10.47 10.05 31.65
CA LYS A 63 9.18 10.30 32.32
C LYS A 63 8.38 11.46 31.74
N ASN A 64 9.02 12.36 30.99
CA ASN A 64 8.38 13.52 30.38
C ASN A 64 7.96 13.27 28.93
N VAL A 65 8.27 12.08 28.38
CA VAL A 65 8.03 11.73 26.97
C VAL A 65 7.35 10.36 26.91
N ASN A 66 6.04 10.34 26.65
CA ASN A 66 5.26 9.11 26.48
C ASN A 66 5.45 8.52 25.08
N TRP A 67 6.70 8.24 24.70
CA TRP A 67 7.09 7.68 23.41
C TRP A 67 8.34 6.84 23.57
N GLN A 68 8.47 5.76 22.78
CA GLN A 68 9.68 4.95 22.70
C GLN A 68 10.13 4.74 21.25
N PRO A 69 11.44 4.60 21.01
CA PRO A 69 11.94 4.24 19.69
C PRO A 69 11.45 2.85 19.26
N VAL A 70 10.92 2.75 18.04
CA VAL A 70 10.58 1.49 17.38
C VAL A 70 11.33 1.42 16.05
N SER A 71 11.88 0.25 15.72
CA SER A 71 12.61 0.04 14.47
C SER A 71 11.64 0.06 13.27
N VAL A 72 11.88 0.97 12.32
CA VAL A 72 11.20 1.01 11.02
C VAL A 72 12.22 0.73 9.94
N GLN A 73 12.05 -0.40 9.25
CA GLN A 73 12.92 -0.80 8.15
C GLN A 73 12.50 -0.08 6.87
N VAL A 74 13.49 0.42 6.13
CA VAL A 74 13.29 1.14 4.87
C VAL A 74 14.26 0.58 3.84
N ILE A 75 13.77 0.31 2.64
CA ILE A 75 14.59 -0.02 1.48
C ILE A 75 14.60 1.20 0.55
N PRO A 76 15.75 1.60 -0.03
CA PRO A 76 15.79 2.67 -1.01
C PRO A 76 14.84 2.41 -2.18
N LYS A 77 14.16 3.46 -2.65
CA LYS A 77 13.19 3.40 -3.77
C LYS A 77 13.66 2.54 -4.96
N ALA A 78 14.90 2.73 -5.41
CA ALA A 78 15.46 2.01 -6.56
C ALA A 78 15.57 0.49 -6.34
N ASP A 79 15.66 0.08 -5.07
CA ASP A 79 15.87 -1.31 -4.65
C ASP A 79 14.60 -1.96 -4.05
N ASP A 80 13.48 -1.24 -3.90
CA ASP A 80 12.26 -1.74 -3.29
C ASP A 80 11.22 -2.19 -4.34
N PRO A 81 11.10 -3.51 -4.64
CA PRO A 81 10.09 -4.00 -5.58
C PRO A 81 8.71 -4.21 -4.92
N LEU A 82 8.59 -4.02 -3.60
CA LEU A 82 7.39 -4.37 -2.83
C LEU A 82 6.51 -3.15 -2.59
N LEU A 83 7.09 -2.07 -2.05
CA LEU A 83 6.34 -0.88 -1.63
C LEU A 83 6.35 0.23 -2.69
N TYR A 84 7.10 0.05 -3.77
CA TYR A 84 7.26 1.04 -4.81
C TYR A 84 6.70 0.56 -6.16
N THR A 85 5.40 0.78 -6.35
CA THR A 85 4.61 0.32 -7.52
C THR A 85 5.04 0.94 -8.85
N SER A 86 5.75 2.07 -8.83
CA SER A 86 6.28 2.74 -10.03
C SER A 86 7.72 2.36 -10.36
N ARG A 87 8.25 1.30 -9.75
CA ARG A 87 9.56 0.75 -10.13
C ARG A 87 9.48 0.26 -11.58
N SER A 88 10.49 0.60 -12.39
CA SER A 88 10.52 0.20 -13.79
C SER A 88 10.49 -1.33 -13.91
N CYS A 89 9.68 -1.80 -14.84
CA CYS A 89 9.53 -3.20 -15.17
C CYS A 89 9.19 -3.28 -16.67
N PRO A 90 10.19 -3.52 -17.54
CA PRO A 90 10.00 -3.49 -18.99
C PRO A 90 8.84 -4.38 -19.47
N ALA A 91 8.68 -5.55 -18.88
CA ALA A 91 7.56 -6.44 -19.20
C ALA A 91 6.19 -5.82 -18.87
N ALA A 92 6.02 -5.22 -17.69
CA ALA A 92 4.78 -4.56 -17.30
C ALA A 92 4.52 -3.29 -18.12
N GLU A 93 5.57 -2.53 -18.44
CA GLU A 93 5.48 -1.36 -19.32
C GLU A 93 4.99 -1.76 -20.71
N LYS A 94 5.51 -2.85 -21.28
CA LYS A 94 5.05 -3.38 -22.57
C LYS A 94 3.57 -3.78 -22.54
N LEU A 95 3.15 -4.52 -21.51
CA LEU A 95 1.74 -4.90 -21.32
C LEU A 95 0.83 -3.66 -21.24
N TRP A 96 1.29 -2.62 -20.55
CA TRP A 96 0.57 -1.36 -20.44
C TRP A 96 0.47 -0.63 -21.79
N GLU A 97 1.55 -0.56 -22.56
CA GLU A 97 1.53 0.03 -23.91
C GLU A 97 0.58 -0.72 -24.84
N ASP A 98 0.57 -2.05 -24.79
CA ASP A 98 -0.34 -2.88 -25.58
C ASP A 98 -1.81 -2.69 -25.14
N TYR A 99 -2.06 -2.58 -23.84
CA TYR A 99 -3.40 -2.27 -23.30
C TYR A 99 -3.90 -0.91 -23.78
N LYS A 100 -3.07 0.14 -23.71
CA LYS A 100 -3.44 1.48 -24.17
C LYS A 100 -3.83 1.51 -25.65
N LYS A 101 -3.11 0.79 -26.50
CA LYS A 101 -3.38 0.76 -27.95
C LYS A 101 -4.67 0.01 -28.28
N ASN A 102 -4.93 -1.08 -27.59
CA ASN A 102 -5.97 -2.02 -27.98
C ASN A 102 -7.28 -1.88 -27.18
N SER A 103 -7.23 -1.36 -25.96
CA SER A 103 -8.40 -1.31 -25.07
C SER A 103 -9.50 -0.40 -25.63
N LEU A 104 -10.66 -1.00 -25.91
CA LEU A 104 -11.87 -0.26 -26.26
C LEU A 104 -12.45 0.47 -25.04
N GLU A 105 -12.36 -0.14 -23.86
CA GLU A 105 -12.85 0.47 -22.61
C GLU A 105 -12.06 1.74 -22.27
N LEU A 106 -10.73 1.72 -22.39
CA LEU A 106 -9.92 2.90 -22.14
C LEU A 106 -10.31 4.04 -23.10
N ARG A 107 -10.46 3.73 -24.39
CA ARG A 107 -10.88 4.72 -25.40
C ARG A 107 -12.26 5.31 -25.09
N ARG A 108 -13.22 4.50 -24.61
CA ARG A 108 -14.54 5.00 -24.20
C ARG A 108 -14.44 5.97 -23.02
N VAL A 109 -13.65 5.63 -22.01
CA VAL A 109 -13.44 6.48 -20.83
C VAL A 109 -12.76 7.80 -21.23
N GLU A 110 -11.72 7.75 -22.06
CA GLU A 110 -11.05 8.96 -22.57
C GLU A 110 -12.01 9.86 -23.37
N GLN A 111 -12.87 9.28 -24.20
CA GLN A 111 -13.91 10.02 -24.92
C GLN A 111 -14.91 10.68 -23.95
N GLN A 112 -15.39 9.92 -22.97
CA GLN A 112 -16.35 10.39 -21.97
C GLN A 112 -15.80 11.58 -21.16
N TYR A 113 -14.52 11.56 -20.80
CA TYR A 113 -13.88 12.60 -19.98
C TYR A 113 -13.04 13.60 -20.80
N SER A 114 -13.19 13.63 -22.12
CA SER A 114 -12.39 14.47 -23.02
C SER A 114 -12.41 15.96 -22.67
N THR A 115 -13.55 16.51 -22.24
CA THR A 115 -13.66 17.90 -21.80
C THR A 115 -12.82 18.19 -20.54
N LEU A 116 -12.84 17.27 -19.57
CA LEU A 116 -12.04 17.40 -18.35
C LEU A 116 -10.54 17.29 -18.66
N LEU A 117 -10.15 16.35 -19.53
CA LEU A 117 -8.76 16.18 -19.94
C LEU A 117 -8.20 17.46 -20.59
N LYS A 118 -8.95 18.08 -21.50
CA LYS A 118 -8.56 19.38 -22.11
C LYS A 118 -8.42 20.49 -21.08
N TYR A 119 -9.37 20.58 -20.13
CA TYR A 119 -9.28 21.56 -19.04
C TYR A 119 -8.01 21.36 -18.20
N LEU A 120 -7.70 20.10 -17.87
CA LEU A 120 -6.48 19.78 -17.13
C LEU A 120 -5.23 20.10 -17.96
N GLU A 121 -5.20 19.79 -19.26
CA GLU A 121 -4.09 20.15 -20.16
C GLU A 121 -3.80 21.67 -20.11
N GLU A 122 -4.83 22.50 -20.21
CA GLU A 122 -4.69 23.97 -20.19
C GLU A 122 -4.27 24.54 -18.82
N LYS A 123 -4.69 23.91 -17.71
CA LYS A 123 -4.54 24.48 -16.36
C LYS A 123 -3.40 23.86 -15.54
N SER A 124 -2.95 22.66 -15.91
CA SER A 124 -1.91 21.93 -15.18
C SER A 124 -0.49 22.38 -15.52
N GLY A 125 -0.29 23.11 -16.62
CA GLY A 125 1.03 23.50 -17.11
C GLY A 125 1.79 22.37 -17.83
N PHE A 126 1.15 21.23 -18.12
CA PHE A 126 1.75 20.19 -18.95
C PHE A 126 1.73 20.61 -20.43
N ASN A 127 2.92 20.73 -21.04
CA ASN A 127 3.07 21.05 -22.47
C ASN A 127 2.87 19.84 -23.40
N ARG A 128 1.96 18.91 -23.04
CA ARG A 128 1.63 17.72 -23.83
C ARG A 128 0.22 17.23 -23.49
N SER A 129 -0.35 16.40 -24.36
CA SER A 129 -1.62 15.75 -24.07
C SER A 129 -1.51 14.82 -22.84
N LEU A 130 -2.52 14.84 -21.99
CA LEU A 130 -2.55 14.10 -20.73
C LEU A 130 -3.05 12.67 -20.94
N SER A 131 -2.30 11.71 -20.42
CA SER A 131 -2.75 10.34 -20.27
C SER A 131 -3.61 10.22 -19.02
N LEU A 132 -4.82 9.65 -19.16
CA LEU A 132 -5.74 9.39 -18.06
C LEU A 132 -5.08 8.58 -16.92
N TYR A 133 -4.20 7.65 -17.25
CA TYR A 133 -3.59 6.76 -16.27
C TYR A 133 -2.33 7.32 -15.60
N LYS A 134 -1.47 8.02 -16.35
CA LYS A 134 -0.21 8.55 -15.76
C LYS A 134 -0.39 9.97 -15.25
N ASP A 135 -1.02 10.83 -16.02
CA ASP A 135 -0.96 12.27 -15.79
C ASP A 135 -2.10 12.76 -14.92
N VAL A 136 -3.32 12.24 -15.13
CA VAL A 136 -4.44 12.54 -14.22
C VAL A 136 -4.16 11.96 -12.84
N VAL A 137 -3.58 10.75 -12.75
CA VAL A 137 -3.12 10.20 -11.47
C VAL A 137 -2.04 11.07 -10.84
N ARG A 138 -1.03 11.53 -11.59
CA ARG A 138 -0.01 12.45 -11.05
C ARG A 138 -0.59 13.78 -10.57
N ILE A 139 -1.53 14.36 -11.31
CA ILE A 139 -2.23 15.59 -10.91
C ILE A 139 -3.02 15.32 -9.62
N PHE A 140 -3.77 14.23 -9.59
CA PHE A 140 -4.53 13.81 -8.41
C PHE A 140 -3.62 13.56 -7.20
N ASP A 141 -2.54 12.80 -7.37
CA ASP A 141 -1.54 12.50 -6.35
C ASP A 141 -0.84 13.76 -5.85
N SER A 142 -0.61 14.75 -6.71
CA SER A 142 -0.01 16.04 -6.32
C SER A 142 -0.98 16.89 -5.52
N LEU A 143 -2.26 16.92 -5.93
CA LEU A 143 -3.32 17.65 -5.26
C LEU A 143 -3.70 17.01 -3.91
N ASN A 144 -3.64 15.68 -3.81
CA ASN A 144 -4.02 14.92 -2.64
C ASN A 144 -2.83 14.30 -1.88
N CYS A 145 -1.57 14.55 -2.27
CA CYS A 145 -0.37 14.02 -1.60
C CYS A 145 -0.45 12.52 -1.22
N GLU A 146 -1.09 11.70 -2.06
CA GLU A 146 -1.52 10.33 -1.71
C GLU A 146 -0.50 9.25 -2.11
N HIS A 147 -0.74 8.01 -1.66
CA HIS A 147 0.00 6.80 -2.06
C HIS A 147 -0.95 5.60 -1.98
N ASP A 148 -1.95 5.62 -2.85
CA ASP A 148 -3.07 4.68 -2.85
C ASP A 148 -2.78 3.41 -3.64
N THR A 149 -1.70 3.46 -4.39
CA THR A 149 -1.36 2.45 -5.39
C THR A 149 -1.01 1.12 -4.74
N THR A 150 -0.38 1.10 -3.56
CA THR A 150 -0.04 -0.14 -2.85
C THR A 150 -1.28 -0.88 -2.39
N LEU A 151 -2.22 -0.20 -1.71
CA LEU A 151 -3.48 -0.81 -1.29
C LEU A 151 -4.34 -1.20 -2.49
N SER A 152 -4.43 -0.34 -3.50
CA SER A 152 -5.17 -0.63 -4.75
C SER A 152 -4.60 -1.85 -5.48
N ALA A 153 -3.27 -1.96 -5.59
CA ALA A 153 -2.62 -3.13 -6.19
C ALA A 153 -2.89 -4.39 -5.36
N LEU A 154 -2.88 -4.30 -4.03
CA LEU A 154 -3.16 -5.42 -3.16
C LEU A 154 -4.63 -5.88 -3.27
N PHE A 155 -5.59 -4.96 -3.32
CA PHE A 155 -7.00 -5.28 -3.57
C PHE A 155 -7.21 -6.02 -4.89
N ASN A 156 -6.58 -5.53 -5.97
CA ASN A 156 -6.64 -6.18 -7.28
C ASN A 156 -6.02 -7.60 -7.23
N ASN A 157 -4.87 -7.75 -6.56
CA ASN A 157 -4.24 -9.04 -6.36
C ASN A 157 -5.06 -9.99 -5.49
N LEU A 158 -5.80 -9.48 -4.51
CA LEU A 158 -6.75 -10.24 -3.70
C LEU A 158 -8.09 -10.50 -4.40
N GLY A 159 -8.28 -9.98 -5.62
CA GLY A 159 -9.53 -10.17 -6.37
C GLY A 159 -10.72 -9.49 -5.69
N ALA A 160 -10.45 -8.45 -4.91
CA ALA A 160 -11.41 -7.66 -4.16
C ALA A 160 -11.25 -6.17 -4.51
N PRO A 161 -11.36 -5.79 -5.81
CA PRO A 161 -11.15 -4.41 -6.26
C PRO A 161 -12.14 -3.47 -5.56
N GLN A 162 -11.64 -2.30 -5.14
CA GLN A 162 -12.46 -1.26 -4.51
C GLN A 162 -12.85 -0.21 -5.55
N ASN A 163 -14.09 0.27 -5.49
CA ASN A 163 -14.61 1.29 -6.41
C ASN A 163 -14.23 2.73 -6.02
N ARG A 164 -13.51 2.90 -4.90
CA ARG A 164 -13.06 4.19 -4.39
C ARG A 164 -11.62 4.08 -3.97
N ASN A 165 -10.89 5.19 -4.12
CA ASN A 165 -9.54 5.29 -3.61
C ASN A 165 -9.52 5.11 -2.09
N PRO A 166 -8.53 4.37 -1.55
CA PRO A 166 -8.32 4.26 -0.13
C PRO A 166 -8.10 5.63 0.50
N PRO A 167 -8.90 6.06 1.49
CA PRO A 167 -8.66 7.33 2.16
C PRO A 167 -7.39 7.29 3.02
N TYR A 168 -6.93 8.46 3.48
CA TYR A 168 -5.79 8.52 4.41
C TYR A 168 -5.98 7.63 5.65
N ALA A 169 -4.87 6.99 6.05
CA ALA A 169 -4.84 6.04 7.16
C ALA A 169 -5.80 4.84 6.98
N ALA A 170 -6.25 4.59 5.75
CA ALA A 170 -6.88 3.34 5.41
C ALA A 170 -5.90 2.17 5.59
N MET A 171 -6.46 1.03 5.99
CA MET A 171 -5.67 -0.13 6.39
C MET A 171 -6.34 -1.40 5.90
N LEU A 172 -5.54 -2.26 5.27
CA LEU A 172 -5.88 -3.64 5.01
C LEU A 172 -5.18 -4.51 6.07
N MET A 173 -5.95 -5.31 6.80
CA MET A 173 -5.44 -6.30 7.74
C MET A 173 -5.68 -7.68 7.17
N ILE A 174 -4.66 -8.55 7.24
CA ILE A 174 -4.76 -9.96 6.89
C ILE A 174 -4.47 -10.72 8.17
N GLU A 175 -5.48 -11.41 8.70
CA GLU A 175 -5.43 -12.10 9.98
C GLU A 175 -5.46 -13.62 9.75
N LEU A 176 -4.57 -14.33 10.45
CA LEU A 176 -4.51 -15.78 10.45
C LEU A 176 -5.13 -16.29 11.75
N HIS A 177 -6.20 -17.06 11.63
CA HIS A 177 -6.93 -17.66 12.75
C HIS A 177 -6.72 -19.17 12.77
N GLN A 178 -6.58 -19.74 13.97
CA GLN A 178 -6.55 -21.18 14.16
C GLN A 178 -7.84 -21.63 14.86
N VAL A 179 -8.58 -22.55 14.23
CA VAL A 179 -9.78 -23.18 14.81
C VAL A 179 -9.57 -24.69 14.80
N GLY A 180 -9.30 -25.25 15.97
CA GLY A 180 -8.81 -26.62 16.09
C GLY A 180 -7.45 -26.78 15.40
N ASP A 181 -7.34 -27.75 14.49
CA ASP A 181 -6.13 -27.99 13.69
C ASP A 181 -6.15 -27.30 12.32
N GLN A 182 -7.16 -26.47 12.06
CA GLN A 182 -7.35 -25.78 10.79
C GLN A 182 -7.03 -24.30 10.90
N TYR A 183 -6.44 -23.77 9.83
CA TYR A 183 -6.07 -22.35 9.72
C TYR A 183 -6.93 -21.65 8.68
N PHE A 184 -7.38 -20.45 9.03
CA PHE A 184 -8.25 -19.61 8.21
C PHE A 184 -7.66 -18.21 8.08
N VAL A 185 -7.83 -17.61 6.92
CA VAL A 185 -7.39 -16.25 6.63
C VAL A 185 -8.62 -15.37 6.49
N GLU A 186 -8.64 -14.29 7.28
CA GLU A 186 -9.64 -13.24 7.17
C GLU A 186 -8.96 -11.94 6.75
N VAL A 187 -9.58 -11.24 5.79
CA VAL A 187 -9.07 -9.96 5.33
C VAL A 187 -10.06 -8.88 5.72
N TYR A 188 -9.58 -7.88 6.44
CA TYR A 188 -10.36 -6.74 6.91
C TYR A 188 -9.88 -5.46 6.25
N TYR A 189 -10.83 -4.60 5.90
CA TYR A 189 -10.54 -3.26 5.40
C TYR A 189 -11.12 -2.22 6.35
N ARG A 190 -10.27 -1.27 6.73
CA ARG A 190 -10.66 -0.07 7.47
C ARG A 190 -10.41 1.14 6.59
N ASN A 191 -11.48 1.81 6.19
CA ASN A 191 -11.45 3.03 5.37
C ASN A 191 -12.11 4.23 6.06
N ASP A 192 -12.51 4.08 7.32
CA ASP A 192 -13.10 5.15 8.09
C ASP A 192 -12.58 5.07 9.53
N SER A 193 -12.22 6.22 10.09
CA SER A 193 -11.84 6.32 11.48
C SER A 193 -13.00 6.12 12.45
N ALA A 194 -14.23 6.46 12.02
CA ALA A 194 -15.44 6.39 12.83
C ALA A 194 -16.02 4.97 12.96
N HIS A 195 -15.64 4.06 12.08
CA HIS A 195 -16.20 2.70 12.02
C HIS A 195 -15.11 1.65 12.24
N ALA A 196 -15.53 0.48 12.74
CA ALA A 196 -14.67 -0.69 12.82
C ALA A 196 -14.34 -1.20 11.41
N ALA A 197 -13.22 -1.93 11.31
CA ALA A 197 -12.87 -2.61 10.06
C ALA A 197 -13.93 -3.65 9.69
N HIS A 198 -14.20 -3.78 8.40
CA HIS A 198 -15.16 -4.75 7.86
C HIS A 198 -14.44 -5.83 7.06
N ILE A 199 -15.00 -7.04 7.03
CA ILE A 199 -14.45 -8.15 6.25
C ILE A 199 -14.63 -7.84 4.76
N ILE A 200 -13.60 -8.13 3.97
CA ILE A 200 -13.68 -8.15 2.51
C ILE A 200 -13.54 -9.58 2.00
N ASN A 201 -14.39 -9.94 1.04
CA ASN A 201 -14.33 -11.25 0.42
C ASN A 201 -13.17 -11.29 -0.56
N VAL A 202 -12.24 -12.22 -0.33
CA VAL A 202 -11.12 -12.47 -1.22
C VAL A 202 -11.62 -13.28 -2.42
N GLY A 203 -12.17 -12.62 -3.44
CA GLY A 203 -12.58 -13.17 -4.73
C GLY A 203 -13.01 -14.65 -4.69
N GLU A 204 -12.34 -15.49 -5.50
CA GLU A 204 -12.55 -16.94 -5.63
C GLU A 204 -12.27 -17.78 -4.36
N CYS A 205 -12.32 -17.18 -3.17
CA CYS A 205 -12.29 -17.88 -1.88
C CYS A 205 -13.62 -17.73 -1.15
N PRO A 206 -14.46 -18.77 -1.08
CA PRO A 206 -15.67 -18.73 -0.25
C PRO A 206 -15.30 -18.64 1.24
N GLY A 207 -16.10 -17.91 2.03
CA GLY A 207 -15.85 -17.71 3.45
C GLY A 207 -16.31 -18.91 4.32
N PRO A 208 -15.52 -19.35 5.33
CA PRO A 208 -14.19 -18.86 5.71
C PRO A 208 -13.06 -19.39 4.80
N CYS A 209 -12.13 -18.51 4.39
CA CYS A 209 -11.06 -18.86 3.46
C CYS A 209 -9.96 -19.66 4.18
N SER A 210 -9.77 -20.94 3.83
CA SER A 210 -8.70 -21.74 4.44
C SER A 210 -7.31 -21.24 4.02
N LEU A 211 -6.30 -21.40 4.89
CA LEU A 211 -4.92 -21.04 4.58
C LEU A 211 -4.40 -21.73 3.32
N HIS A 212 -4.81 -22.99 3.10
CA HIS A 212 -4.42 -23.74 1.91
C HIS A 212 -4.98 -23.13 0.61
N GLN A 213 -6.28 -22.79 0.59
CA GLN A 213 -6.90 -22.12 -0.57
C GLN A 213 -6.30 -20.74 -0.80
N PHE A 214 -6.08 -19.97 0.27
CA PHE A 214 -5.44 -18.66 0.18
C PHE A 214 -4.03 -18.76 -0.40
N GLY A 215 -3.27 -19.79 -0.01
CA GLY A 215 -1.94 -20.09 -0.52
C GLY A 215 -1.93 -20.39 -2.02
N ILE A 216 -2.76 -21.35 -2.47
CA ILE A 216 -2.89 -21.70 -3.91
C ILE A 216 -3.21 -20.47 -4.75
N ARG A 217 -4.18 -19.68 -4.27
CA ARG A 217 -4.61 -18.46 -4.96
C ARG A 217 -3.48 -17.44 -5.06
N SER A 218 -2.81 -17.17 -3.94
CA SER A 218 -1.72 -16.20 -3.88
C SER A 218 -0.53 -16.64 -4.73
N ASP A 219 -0.22 -17.93 -4.76
CA ASP A 219 0.88 -18.50 -5.55
C ASP A 219 0.74 -18.25 -7.05
N SER A 220 -0.49 -18.18 -7.58
CA SER A 220 -0.74 -17.86 -8.98
C SER A 220 -0.47 -16.40 -9.37
N ARG A 221 -0.38 -15.50 -8.38
CA ARG A 221 -0.28 -14.04 -8.58
C ARG A 221 1.02 -13.43 -8.05
N ILE A 222 1.78 -14.20 -7.26
CA ILE A 222 3.07 -13.77 -6.72
C ILE A 222 4.17 -14.11 -7.73
N PRO A 223 4.95 -13.11 -8.20
CA PRO A 223 6.10 -13.38 -9.05
C PRO A 223 7.13 -14.23 -8.28
N LYS A 224 7.60 -15.31 -8.89
CA LYS A 224 8.64 -16.18 -8.30
C LYS A 224 10.01 -15.50 -8.38
N ASN A 225 10.25 -14.72 -9.43
CA ASN A 225 11.42 -13.86 -9.54
C ASN A 225 11.06 -12.60 -10.32
N TRP A 226 10.75 -11.53 -9.58
CA TRP A 226 10.37 -10.24 -10.14
C TRP A 226 11.38 -9.72 -11.18
N TYR A 227 12.69 -9.85 -10.92
CA TYR A 227 13.72 -9.35 -11.83
C TYR A 227 13.67 -10.07 -13.18
N LYS A 228 13.61 -11.41 -13.14
CA LYS A 228 13.53 -12.23 -14.34
C LYS A 228 12.22 -12.02 -15.10
N GLU A 229 11.10 -11.95 -14.37
CA GLU A 229 9.77 -11.73 -14.96
C GLU A 229 9.61 -10.32 -15.57
N CYS A 230 10.32 -9.33 -15.03
CA CYS A 230 10.40 -7.99 -15.63
C CYS A 230 11.37 -7.91 -16.81
N GLY A 231 12.18 -8.95 -17.07
CA GLY A 231 13.14 -8.99 -18.17
C GLY A 231 14.46 -8.29 -17.87
N PHE A 232 14.88 -8.21 -16.60
CA PHE A 232 16.21 -7.74 -16.24
C PHE A 232 17.24 -8.86 -16.40
N ASP A 233 18.31 -8.60 -17.15
CA ASP A 233 19.33 -9.60 -17.47
C ASP A 233 20.25 -9.95 -16.27
N ASP A 234 20.32 -9.10 -15.24
CA ASP A 234 21.04 -9.39 -13.98
C ASP A 234 20.69 -8.39 -12.85
N CYS A 235 20.73 -8.81 -11.58
CA CYS A 235 20.46 -7.95 -10.41
C CYS A 235 21.48 -6.80 -10.21
N SER A 236 22.54 -6.80 -11.01
CA SER A 236 23.71 -5.92 -10.94
C SER A 236 23.56 -4.64 -11.77
N ASN A 237 22.55 -4.52 -12.64
CA ASN A 237 22.21 -3.26 -13.32
C ASN A 237 21.43 -2.32 -12.40
N LYS A 238 22.04 -1.98 -11.26
CA LYS A 238 21.67 -0.79 -10.50
C LYS A 238 22.16 0.42 -11.29
N HIS A 239 21.28 1.39 -11.51
CA HIS A 239 21.54 2.70 -12.12
C HIS A 239 21.42 2.79 -13.65
N THR A 240 20.17 2.90 -14.11
CA THR A 240 19.83 3.93 -15.11
C THR A 240 18.48 4.54 -14.72
N GLU A 241 18.48 5.43 -13.72
CA GLU A 241 17.46 6.49 -13.72
C GLU A 241 17.89 7.48 -14.81
N SER A 242 17.11 7.54 -15.89
CA SER A 242 17.05 8.74 -16.73
C SER A 242 16.63 9.90 -15.83
N GLY A 243 17.54 10.85 -15.63
CA GLY A 243 17.34 11.98 -14.73
C GLY A 243 16.05 12.75 -15.03
N ASP A 244 15.20 12.86 -14.01
CA ASP A 244 14.28 13.99 -13.91
C ASP A 244 15.13 15.21 -13.51
N ASN A 245 15.50 16.00 -14.52
CA ASN A 245 15.95 17.36 -14.32
C ASN A 245 14.75 18.23 -13.94
N SER A 246 14.87 18.84 -12.75
CA SER A 246 14.19 20.06 -12.30
C SER A 246 12.70 19.96 -11.94
#